data_AF-A0A1I4X4T5-F1
#
_entry.id   AF-A0A1I4X4T5-F1
#
_cell.length_a   1.000
_cell.length_b   1.000
_cell.length_c   1.000
_cell.angle_alpha   90.00
_cell.angle_beta   90.00
_cell.angle_gamma   90.00
#
_symmetry.space_group_name_H-M   'P 1'
#
loop_
_entity.id
_entity.type
_entity.pdbx_description
1 polymer ?
#
loop_
_entity_poly.entity_id
_entity_poly.type
_entity_poly.pdbx_seq_one_letter_code
_entity_poly.pdbx_strand_id
1 'polypeptide(L)' 'MSSAPAGPARRTVSTKQIVALAVAVLTLIFILQNRDAVQIAFFTLTVTAALWFVLLIVLVLGVVIGVLATRRK' A
#
# COMPACT_ATOMS: atom_id res chain seq x y z
N MET A 1 32.56 -30.04 31.13
CA MET A 1 31.45 -30.43 30.23
C MET A 1 31.15 -29.22 29.34
N SER A 2 31.40 -29.35 28.04
CA SER A 2 31.41 -28.26 27.06
C SER A 2 29.98 -27.85 26.68
N SER A 3 29.65 -26.55 26.79
CA SER A 3 28.37 -25.99 26.32
C SER A 3 28.40 -25.84 24.78
N ALA A 4 27.50 -26.53 24.10
CA ALA A 4 27.33 -26.44 22.65
C ALA A 4 26.83 -25.05 22.22
N PRO A 5 27.24 -24.51 21.05
CA PRO A 5 26.76 -23.22 20.58
C PRO A 5 25.31 -23.34 20.10
N ALA A 6 24.46 -22.42 20.54
CA ALA A 6 23.10 -22.29 20.02
C ALA A 6 23.17 -21.93 18.53
N GLY A 7 22.72 -22.86 17.66
CA GLY A 7 22.67 -22.64 16.22
C GLY A 7 21.72 -21.48 15.85
N PRO A 8 21.94 -20.80 14.70
CA PRO A 8 21.15 -19.64 14.32
C PRO A 8 19.67 -20.01 14.15
N ALA A 9 18.80 -19.30 14.87
CA ALA A 9 17.35 -19.46 14.79
C ALA A 9 16.86 -19.14 13.36
N ARG A 10 16.23 -20.11 12.71
CA ARG A 10 15.72 -19.96 11.34
C ARG A 10 14.50 -19.06 11.35
N ARG A 11 14.64 -17.83 10.84
CA ARG A 11 13.53 -16.88 10.70
C ARG A 11 12.64 -17.32 9.54
N THR A 12 11.46 -17.86 9.86
CA THR A 12 10.46 -18.21 8.85
C THR A 12 9.66 -16.96 8.48
N VAL A 13 9.52 -16.71 7.19
CA VAL A 13 8.73 -15.57 6.69
C VAL A 13 7.25 -15.95 6.76
N SER A 14 6.46 -15.15 7.46
CA SER A 14 5.01 -15.36 7.55
C SER A 14 4.33 -15.05 6.22
N THR A 15 3.26 -15.76 5.87
CA THR A 15 2.40 -15.46 4.71
C THR A 15 1.97 -14.00 4.68
N LYS A 16 1.69 -13.40 5.85
CA LYS A 16 1.33 -11.97 5.96
C LYS A 16 2.48 -11.06 5.48
N GLN A 17 3.72 -11.42 5.76
CA GLN A 17 4.89 -10.65 5.34
C GLN A 17 5.12 -10.77 3.83
N ILE A 18 4.87 -11.93 3.24
CA ILE A 18 4.93 -12.14 1.79
C ILE A 18 3.86 -11.29 1.09
N VAL A 19 2.62 -11.31 1.59
CA VAL A 19 1.53 -10.48 1.05
C VAL A 19 1.85 -8.99 1.19
N ALA A 20 2.31 -8.54 2.35
CA ALA A 20 2.69 -7.15 2.55
C ALA A 20 3.81 -6.70 1.61
N LEU A 21 4.81 -7.56 1.38
CA LEU A 21 5.90 -7.30 0.44
C LEU A 21 5.38 -7.23 -1.00
N ALA A 22 4.51 -8.17 -1.41
CA ALA A 22 3.92 -8.18 -2.75
C ALA A 22 3.10 -6.91 -3.00
N VAL A 23 2.27 -6.50 -2.03
CA VAL A 23 1.51 -5.24 -2.09
C VAL A 23 2.46 -4.05 -2.22
N ALA A 24 3.52 -3.98 -1.41
CA ALA A 24 4.49 -2.88 -1.47
C ALA A 24 5.17 -2.79 -2.86
N VAL A 25 5.59 -3.92 -3.44
CA VAL A 25 6.17 -3.97 -4.78
C VAL A 25 5.18 -3.50 -5.84
N LEU A 26 3.94 -3.99 -5.79
CA LEU A 26 2.89 -3.55 -6.70
C LEU A 26 2.61 -2.04 -6.58
N THR A 27 2.58 -1.51 -5.36
CA THR A 27 2.44 -0.06 -5.14
C THR A 27 3.60 0.73 -5.75
N LEU A 28 4.84 0.27 -5.61
CA LEU A 28 6.00 0.93 -6.22
C LEU A 28 5.92 0.90 -7.75
N ILE A 29 5.59 -0.24 -8.35
CA ILE A 29 5.35 -0.37 -9.79
C ILE A 29 4.27 0.61 -10.22
N PHE A 30 3.17 0.66 -9.48
CA PHE A 30 2.05 1.53 -9.76
C PHE A 30 2.45 3.01 -9.78
N ILE A 31 3.22 3.46 -8.79
CA ILE A 31 3.75 4.83 -8.72
C ILE A 31 4.66 5.12 -9.92
N LEU A 32 5.61 4.23 -10.22
CA LEU A 32 6.59 4.44 -11.29
C LEU A 32 5.95 4.43 -12.69
N GLN A 33 4.98 3.55 -12.93
CA GLN A 33 4.27 3.47 -14.21
C GLN A 33 3.30 4.63 -14.42
N ASN A 34 2.68 5.14 -13.35
CA ASN A 34 1.64 6.17 -13.43
C ASN A 34 2.13 7.55 -12.99
N ARG A 35 3.44 7.78 -13.11
CA ARG A 35 4.12 9.04 -12.75
C ARG A 35 3.75 10.20 -13.66
N ASP A 36 3.29 9.91 -14.87
CA ASP A 36 2.98 10.92 -15.85
C ASP A 36 1.74 11.71 -15.43
N ALA A 37 1.82 13.03 -15.59
CA ALA A 37 0.75 13.93 -15.21
C ALA A 37 -0.34 13.91 -16.28
N VAL A 38 -1.53 13.44 -15.90
CA VAL A 38 -2.70 13.39 -16.77
C VAL A 38 -3.72 14.43 -16.33
N GLN A 39 -4.47 14.97 -17.29
CA GLN A 39 -5.57 15.89 -17.00
C GLN A 39 -6.78 15.09 -16.52
N ILE A 40 -7.29 15.44 -15.35
CA ILE A 40 -8.43 14.79 -14.71
C ILE A 40 -9.51 15.84 -14.51
N ALA A 41 -10.71 15.57 -15.03
CA ALA A 41 -11.87 16.45 -14.85
C ALA A 41 -12.60 16.09 -13.54
N PHE A 42 -12.69 17.05 -12.64
CA PHE A 42 -13.45 17.02 -11.39
C PHE A 42 -14.63 17.99 -11.48
N PHE A 43 -15.82 17.50 -11.85
CA PHE A 43 -17.04 18.29 -12.03
C PHE A 43 -16.85 19.46 -13.01
N THR A 44 -16.40 20.63 -12.53
CA THR A 44 -16.10 21.84 -13.32
C THR A 44 -14.62 22.21 -13.35
N LEU A 45 -13.77 21.48 -12.63
CA LEU A 45 -12.34 21.77 -12.46
C LEU A 45 -11.50 20.72 -13.16
N THR A 46 -10.59 21.13 -14.03
CA THR A 46 -9.59 20.23 -14.62
C THR A 46 -8.29 20.38 -13.85
N VAL A 47 -7.84 19.29 -13.25
CA VAL A 47 -6.59 19.25 -12.48
C VAL A 47 -5.61 18.33 -13.19
N THR A 48 -4.37 18.81 -13.34
CA THR A 48 -3.28 17.98 -13.86
C THR A 48 -2.57 17.36 -12.67
N ALA A 49 -2.62 16.03 -12.55
CA ALA A 49 -2.00 15.30 -11.46
C ALA A 49 -1.50 13.94 -11.94
N ALA A 50 -0.50 13.39 -11.24
CA ALA A 50 -0.11 12.01 -11.47
C ALA A 50 -1.25 11.08 -11.03
N LEU A 51 -1.60 10.10 -11.88
CA LEU A 51 -2.76 9.23 -11.63
C LEU A 51 -2.60 8.43 -10.32
N TRP A 52 -1.36 8.04 -9.97
CA TRP A 52 -1.10 7.32 -8.72
C TRP A 52 -1.51 8.11 -7.47
N PHE A 53 -1.35 9.44 -7.51
CA PHE A 53 -1.65 10.30 -6.37
C PHE A 53 -3.16 10.38 -6.13
N VAL A 54 -3.95 10.52 -7.21
CA VAL A 54 -5.41 10.56 -7.12
C VAL A 54 -5.98 9.25 -6.60
N LEU A 55 -5.46 8.11 -7.06
CA LEU A 55 -5.91 6.80 -6.58
C LEU A 55 -5.55 6.54 -5.12
N LEU A 56 -4.41 7.06 -4.65
CA LEU A 56 -4.05 7.02 -3.24
C LEU A 56 -5.06 7.82 -2.39
N ILE A 57 -5.45 9.03 -2.84
CA ILE A 57 -6.47 9.83 -2.17
C ILE A 57 -7.80 9.06 -2.10
N VAL A 58 -8.24 8.48 -3.22
CA VAL A 58 -9.49 7.70 -3.28
C VAL A 58 -9.43 6.48 -2.35
N LEU A 59 -8.30 5.78 -2.30
CA LEU A 59 -8.10 4.65 -1.37
C LEU A 59 -8.21 5.10 0.09
N VAL A 60 -7.53 6.20 0.46
CA VAL A 60 -7.60 6.76 1.82
C VAL A 60 -9.04 7.13 2.18
N LEU A 61 -9.77 7.79 1.27
CA LEU A 61 -11.18 8.12 1.49
C LEU A 61 -12.03 6.86 1.68
N GLY A 62 -11.84 5.83 0.86
CA GLY A 62 -12.52 4.54 1.00
C GLY A 62 -12.26 3.87 2.35
N VAL A 63 -11.00 3.87 2.82
CA VAL A 63 -10.64 3.35 4.15
C VAL A 63 -11.29 4.18 5.26
N VAL A 64 -11.26 5.51 5.18
CA VAL A 64 -11.90 6.40 6.15
C VAL A 64 -13.39 6.10 6.23
N ILE A 65 -14.08 6.03 5.09
CA ILE A 65 -15.50 5.68 5.02
C ILE A 65 -15.75 4.31 5.64
N GLY A 66 -14.95 3.30 5.28
CA GLY A 66 -15.07 1.94 5.82
C GLY A 66 -14.91 1.89 7.34
N VAL A 67 -13.87 2.54 7.86
CA VAL A 67 -13.62 2.64 9.31
C VAL A 67 -14.79 3.36 10.01
N LEU A 68 -15.26 4.48 9.48
CA LEU A 68 -16.40 5.21 10.07
C LEU A 68 -17.70 4.38 10.01
N ALA A 69 -17.91 3.60 8.94
CA ALA A 69 -19.07 2.72 8.80
C ALA A 69 -19.02 1.53 9.77
N THR A 70 -17.84 0.94 9.98
CA THR A 70 -17.64 -0.15 10.95
C THR A 70 -17.75 0.34 12.40
N ARG A 71 -17.34 1.58 12.68
CA ARG A 71 -17.46 2.20 14.02
C ARG A 71 -18.90 2.50 14.48
N ARG A 72 -19.90 2.33 13.61
CA ARG A 72 -21.32 2.52 13.95
C ARG A 72 -22.03 1.22 14.38
N LYS A 73 -21.27 0.17 14.68
CA LYS A 73 -21.72 -1.05 15.37
C LYS A 73 -20.82 -1.28 16.57
#